data_AF-A0A0F9G2H4-F1
#
_entry.id   AF-A0A0F9G2H4-F1
#
_cell.length_a   1.000
_cell.length_b   1.000
_cell.length_c   1.000
_cell.angle_alpha   90.00
_cell.angle_beta   90.00
_cell.angle_gamma   90.00
#
_symmetry.space_group_name_H-M   'P 1'
#
loop_
_entity.id
_entity.type
_entity.pdbx_description
1 polymer ?
#
loop_
_entity_poly.entity_id
_entity_poly.type
_entity_poly.pdbx_seq_one_letter_code
_entity_poly.pdbx_strand_id
1 'polypeptide(L)'
;MPPRDAADQAMISESGNWNVAAKFSEKKIMEAMNKCEYFKDVAEFGFQSLTEQLMNYNVSSDLIKKVAMERWISELIKITKNAKFAMKQKTSKGELEECNKKLKIIRDQILPGLYKINRSDVNKTKQIVLDGPKYRIVFESILDIEADINVPLNKNDLIFTHKDDFDPAAFKAKIKDRIVNRG
;
A
#
# COMPACT_ATOMS: atom_id res chain seq x y z
N MET A 1 -40.03 28.78 -21.13
CA MET A 1 -38.97 27.78 -20.86
C MET A 1 -39.50 26.83 -19.81
N PRO A 2 -39.59 25.51 -20.08
CA PRO A 2 -40.06 24.56 -19.09
C PRO A 2 -39.00 24.43 -17.98
N PRO A 3 -39.41 24.16 -16.72
CA PRO A 3 -38.46 23.90 -15.64
C PRO A 3 -37.73 22.58 -15.93
N ARG A 4 -36.40 22.59 -15.83
CA ARG A 4 -35.60 21.36 -15.92
C ARG A 4 -35.98 20.46 -14.75
N ASP A 5 -36.53 19.30 -15.09
CA ASP A 5 -36.91 18.26 -14.14
C ASP A 5 -35.73 17.88 -13.24
N ALA A 6 -35.92 18.01 -11.93
CA ALA A 6 -35.01 17.53 -10.90
C ALA A 6 -34.88 15.99 -10.86
N ALA A 7 -35.56 15.28 -11.78
CA ALA A 7 -35.55 13.82 -11.87
C ALA A 7 -34.36 13.26 -12.66
N ASP A 8 -33.74 14.04 -13.55
CA ASP A 8 -32.67 13.53 -14.45
C ASP A 8 -31.27 13.54 -13.82
N GLN A 9 -31.08 14.15 -12.65
CA GLN A 9 -29.79 14.16 -11.95
C GLN A 9 -29.62 13.00 -10.94
N ALA A 10 -30.67 12.21 -10.70
CA ALA A 10 -30.69 11.20 -9.62
C ALA A 10 -30.38 9.76 -10.07
N MET A 11 -30.07 9.51 -11.35
CA MET A 11 -29.82 8.15 -11.87
C MET A 11 -28.36 7.85 -12.25
N ILE A 12 -27.39 8.50 -11.60
CA ILE A 12 -26.07 7.89 -11.49
C ILE A 12 -26.17 6.85 -10.38
N SER A 13 -26.39 5.57 -10.72
CA SER A 13 -26.56 4.52 -9.72
C SER A 13 -25.40 4.55 -8.72
N GLU A 14 -25.69 4.82 -7.45
CA GLU A 14 -24.67 4.89 -6.40
C GLU A 14 -23.83 3.61 -6.36
N SER A 15 -24.45 2.45 -6.65
CA SER A 15 -23.82 1.14 -6.81
C SER A 15 -22.83 1.06 -7.98
N GLY A 16 -23.11 1.73 -9.10
CA GLY A 16 -22.23 1.79 -10.26
C GLY A 16 -20.97 2.61 -9.98
N ASN A 17 -21.13 3.78 -9.34
CA ASN A 17 -20.00 4.61 -8.91
C ASN A 17 -19.14 3.89 -7.85
N TRP A 18 -19.76 3.18 -6.92
CA TRP A 18 -19.04 2.43 -5.89
C TRP A 18 -18.18 1.30 -6.46
N ASN A 19 -18.70 0.57 -7.45
CA ASN A 19 -17.95 -0.50 -8.13
C ASN A 19 -16.76 0.03 -8.93
N VAL A 20 -16.91 1.19 -9.60
CA VAL A 20 -15.81 1.83 -10.32
C VAL A 20 -14.74 2.34 -9.34
N ALA A 21 -15.15 2.94 -8.22
CA ALA A 21 -14.24 3.46 -7.21
C ALA A 21 -13.49 2.34 -6.44
N ALA A 22 -14.13 1.19 -6.20
CA ALA A 22 -13.50 0.01 -5.63
C ALA A 22 -12.41 -0.55 -6.56
N LYS A 23 -12.72 -0.77 -7.85
CA LYS A 23 -11.73 -1.23 -8.85
C LYS A 23 -10.57 -0.26 -9.03
N PHE A 24 -10.84 1.03 -8.98
CA PHE A 24 -9.79 2.06 -9.04
C PHE A 24 -8.88 2.01 -7.81
N SER A 25 -9.45 1.76 -6.64
CA SER A 25 -8.69 1.62 -5.38
C SER A 25 -7.85 0.36 -5.37
N GLU A 26 -8.39 -0.76 -5.86
CA GLU A 26 -7.66 -2.04 -6.03
C GLU A 26 -6.43 -1.87 -6.93
N LYS A 27 -6.59 -1.24 -8.11
CA LYS A 27 -5.46 -0.92 -8.99
C LYS A 27 -4.39 -0.09 -8.28
N LYS A 28 -4.79 0.93 -7.52
CA LYS A 28 -3.86 1.77 -6.76
C LYS A 28 -3.16 1.02 -5.62
N ILE A 29 -3.82 0.04 -5.01
CA ILE A 29 -3.22 -0.83 -3.99
C ILE A 29 -2.13 -1.68 -4.65
N MET A 30 -2.45 -2.38 -5.74
CA MET A 30 -1.49 -3.25 -6.45
C MET A 30 -0.27 -2.49 -6.98
N GLU A 31 -0.47 -1.32 -7.60
CA GLU A 31 0.63 -0.47 -8.06
C GLU A 31 1.56 -0.02 -6.92
N ALA A 32 0.99 0.27 -5.75
CA ALA A 32 1.75 0.65 -4.57
C ALA A 32 2.49 -0.54 -3.95
N MET A 33 1.88 -1.73 -3.93
CA MET A 33 2.54 -2.96 -3.45
C MET A 33 3.78 -3.30 -4.27
N ASN A 34 3.68 -3.24 -5.60
CA ASN A 34 4.85 -3.47 -6.47
C ASN A 34 5.99 -2.48 -6.21
N LYS A 35 5.66 -1.22 -5.87
CA LYS A 35 6.67 -0.22 -5.49
C LYS A 35 7.25 -0.51 -4.10
N CYS A 36 6.47 -1.06 -3.18
CA CYS A 36 6.97 -1.45 -1.86
C CYS A 36 8.08 -2.49 -1.99
N GLU A 37 7.88 -3.54 -2.77
CA GLU A 37 8.93 -4.56 -3.00
C GLU A 37 10.22 -3.93 -3.54
N TYR A 38 10.11 -3.07 -4.57
CA TYR A 38 11.28 -2.37 -5.10
C TYR A 38 12.00 -1.52 -4.03
N PHE A 39 11.26 -0.71 -3.27
CA PHE A 39 11.89 0.16 -2.26
C PHE A 39 12.41 -0.61 -1.05
N LYS A 40 11.81 -1.74 -0.72
CA LYS A 40 12.26 -2.65 0.34
C LYS A 40 13.62 -3.26 0.00
N ASP A 41 13.78 -3.80 -1.20
CA ASP A 41 15.06 -4.35 -1.67
C ASP A 41 16.16 -3.27 -1.64
N VAL A 42 15.86 -2.08 -2.16
CA VAL A 42 16.82 -0.97 -2.16
C VAL A 42 17.08 -0.45 -0.74
N ALA A 43 16.10 -0.49 0.18
CA ALA A 43 16.31 -0.13 1.58
C ALA A 43 17.21 -1.15 2.30
N GLU A 44 17.14 -2.43 1.96
CA GLU A 44 17.99 -3.46 2.54
C GLU A 44 19.43 -3.39 2.00
N PHE A 45 19.56 -3.41 0.68
CA PHE A 45 20.85 -3.59 0.01
C PHE A 45 21.48 -2.29 -0.49
N GLY A 46 20.69 -1.25 -0.68
CA GLY A 46 21.12 0.06 -1.19
C GLY A 46 21.06 0.17 -2.71
N PHE A 47 20.88 -0.94 -3.43
CA PHE A 47 20.81 -1.00 -4.89
C PHE A 47 19.78 -2.05 -5.29
N GLN A 48 19.25 -1.95 -6.52
CA GLN A 48 18.22 -2.88 -7.01
C GLN A 48 18.82 -4.25 -7.38
N SER A 49 20.08 -4.27 -7.80
CA SER A 49 20.73 -5.49 -8.26
C SER A 49 22.21 -5.53 -7.88
N LEU A 50 22.76 -6.73 -7.83
CA LEU A 50 24.20 -6.95 -7.64
C LEU A 50 25.03 -6.24 -8.71
N THR A 51 24.59 -6.26 -9.97
CA THR A 51 25.27 -5.58 -11.08
C THR A 51 25.37 -4.08 -10.83
N GLU A 52 24.26 -3.44 -10.43
CA GLU A 52 24.22 -2.01 -10.12
C GLU A 52 25.13 -1.68 -8.93
N GLN A 53 25.13 -2.53 -7.89
CA GLN A 53 26.02 -2.40 -6.74
C GLN A 53 27.50 -2.46 -7.14
N LEU A 54 27.88 -3.39 -8.02
CA LEU A 54 29.25 -3.52 -8.51
C LEU A 54 29.67 -2.30 -9.35
N MET A 55 28.78 -1.79 -10.20
CA MET A 55 29.03 -0.58 -10.99
C MET A 55 29.20 0.68 -10.11
N ASN A 56 28.56 0.71 -8.95
CA ASN A 56 28.54 1.85 -8.04
C ASN A 56 29.29 1.60 -6.72
N TYR A 57 30.24 0.68 -6.68
CA TYR A 57 30.91 0.23 -5.45
C TYR A 57 31.50 1.35 -4.57
N ASN A 58 31.91 2.47 -5.19
CA ASN A 58 32.50 3.62 -4.48
C ASN A 58 31.45 4.63 -3.94
N VAL A 59 30.15 4.41 -4.20
CA VAL A 59 29.07 5.29 -3.75
C VAL A 59 28.56 4.83 -2.39
N SER A 60 28.43 5.77 -1.45
CA SER A 60 27.84 5.47 -0.14
C SER A 60 26.37 5.05 -0.30
N SER A 61 26.08 3.79 0.04
CA SER A 61 24.73 3.23 -0.04
C SER A 61 23.76 3.82 0.99
N ASP A 62 24.25 4.46 2.04
CA ASP A 62 23.47 4.90 3.20
C ASP A 62 22.41 5.95 2.84
N LEU A 63 22.75 6.90 1.98
CA LEU A 63 21.78 7.87 1.46
C LEU A 63 20.69 7.18 0.65
N ILE A 64 21.07 6.20 -0.18
CA ILE A 64 20.11 5.47 -1.04
C ILE A 64 19.16 4.65 -0.17
N LYS A 65 19.70 3.91 0.82
CA LYS A 65 18.92 3.14 1.80
C LYS A 65 17.95 4.02 2.58
N LYS A 66 18.40 5.17 3.07
CA LYS A 66 17.53 6.16 3.75
C LYS A 66 16.36 6.58 2.86
N VAL A 67 16.64 7.02 1.63
CA VAL A 67 15.61 7.50 0.70
C VAL A 67 14.64 6.38 0.31
N ALA A 68 15.15 5.16 0.11
CA ALA A 68 14.34 3.99 -0.19
C ALA A 68 13.40 3.65 0.97
N MET A 69 13.89 3.65 2.22
CA MET A 69 13.05 3.41 3.40
C MET A 69 11.94 4.46 3.54
N GLU A 70 12.24 5.75 3.33
CA GLU A 70 11.23 6.82 3.34
C GLU A 70 10.15 6.61 2.26
N ARG A 71 10.56 6.16 1.07
CA ARG A 71 9.64 5.87 -0.03
C ARG A 71 8.80 4.62 0.24
N TRP A 72 9.39 3.57 0.78
CA TRP A 72 8.67 2.35 1.17
C TRP A 72 7.57 2.65 2.19
N ILE A 73 7.89 3.35 3.29
CA ILE A 73 6.90 3.76 4.28
C ILE A 73 5.79 4.63 3.64
N SER A 74 6.16 5.52 2.73
CA SER A 74 5.19 6.37 2.04
C SER A 74 4.22 5.57 1.16
N GLU A 75 4.69 4.53 0.48
CA GLU A 75 3.83 3.63 -0.31
C GLU A 75 2.95 2.75 0.59
N LEU A 76 3.47 2.22 1.72
CA LEU A 76 2.66 1.51 2.71
C LEU A 76 1.53 2.40 3.27
N ILE A 77 1.81 3.67 3.56
CA ILE A 77 0.78 4.63 3.98
C ILE A 77 -0.26 4.86 2.87
N LYS A 78 0.12 4.86 1.59
CA LYS A 78 -0.84 4.96 0.48
C LYS A 78 -1.72 3.72 0.39
N ILE A 79 -1.15 2.52 0.55
CA ILE A 79 -1.89 1.25 0.58
C ILE A 79 -2.97 1.31 1.67
N THR A 80 -2.59 1.63 2.91
CA THR A 80 -3.56 1.70 4.03
C THR A 80 -4.72 2.67 3.75
N LYS A 81 -4.43 3.84 3.14
CA LYS A 81 -5.45 4.84 2.78
C LYS A 81 -6.39 4.37 1.66
N ASN A 82 -5.84 3.81 0.58
CA ASN A 82 -6.63 3.34 -0.57
C ASN A 82 -7.49 2.13 -0.16
N ALA A 83 -6.91 1.23 0.63
CA ALA A 83 -7.58 0.05 1.16
C ALA A 83 -8.76 0.40 2.08
N LYS A 84 -8.60 1.39 2.97
CA LYS A 84 -9.68 1.84 3.86
C LYS A 84 -10.92 2.31 3.09
N PHE A 85 -10.74 2.89 1.91
CA PHE A 85 -11.85 3.28 1.04
C PHE A 85 -12.53 2.06 0.39
N ALA A 86 -11.75 1.09 -0.09
CA ALA A 86 -12.25 -0.11 -0.75
C ALA A 86 -12.93 -1.12 0.21
N MET A 87 -12.55 -1.12 1.49
CA MET A 87 -13.07 -2.06 2.49
C MET A 87 -14.52 -1.75 2.91
N LYS A 88 -15.30 -2.82 3.17
CA LYS A 88 -16.66 -2.73 3.72
C LYS A 88 -16.67 -2.87 5.25
N GLN A 89 -15.83 -3.76 5.80
CA GLN A 89 -15.83 -4.09 7.22
C GLN A 89 -15.14 -3.03 8.09
N LYS A 90 -15.79 -2.61 9.19
CA LYS A 90 -15.24 -1.58 10.10
C LYS A 90 -14.02 -2.06 10.90
N THR A 91 -13.98 -3.33 11.29
CA THR A 91 -12.89 -3.91 12.07
C THR A 91 -11.57 -3.88 11.30
N SER A 92 -11.56 -4.34 10.04
CA SER A 92 -10.37 -4.29 9.17
C SER A 92 -9.89 -2.87 8.89
N LYS A 93 -10.80 -1.88 8.87
CA LYS A 93 -10.41 -0.46 8.78
C LYS A 93 -9.69 0.03 10.02
N GLY A 94 -10.03 -0.50 11.21
CA GLY A 94 -9.35 -0.22 12.46
C GLY A 94 -7.92 -0.76 12.45
N GLU A 95 -7.75 -2.04 12.08
CA GLU A 95 -6.45 -2.71 11.94
C GLU A 95 -5.51 -1.90 11.01
N LEU A 96 -6.00 -1.47 9.85
CA LEU A 96 -5.22 -0.62 8.93
C LEU A 96 -4.90 0.78 9.47
N GLU A 97 -5.80 1.37 10.24
CA GLU A 97 -5.57 2.69 10.85
C GLU A 97 -4.46 2.62 11.90
N GLU A 98 -4.40 1.54 12.68
CA GLU A 98 -3.31 1.30 13.62
C GLU A 98 -1.97 1.13 12.90
N CYS A 99 -1.93 0.34 11.82
CA CYS A 99 -0.74 0.21 10.97
C CYS A 99 -0.28 1.58 10.43
N ASN A 100 -1.21 2.39 9.93
CA ASN A 100 -0.94 3.74 9.43
C ASN A 100 -0.36 4.66 10.53
N LYS A 101 -0.89 4.58 11.75
CA LYS A 101 -0.34 5.33 12.89
C LYS A 101 1.09 4.90 13.22
N LYS A 102 1.35 3.58 13.30
CA LYS A 102 2.70 3.04 13.53
C LYS A 102 3.69 3.54 12.45
N LEU A 103 3.30 3.47 11.18
CA LEU A 103 4.12 3.95 10.06
C LEU A 103 4.42 5.45 10.13
N LYS A 104 3.43 6.27 10.51
CA LYS A 104 3.65 7.72 10.69
C LYS A 104 4.60 8.01 11.86
N ILE A 105 4.49 7.29 12.97
CA ILE A 105 5.42 7.41 14.10
C ILE A 105 6.83 7.07 13.64
N ILE A 106 7.02 5.96 12.91
CA ILE A 106 8.32 5.58 12.37
C ILE A 106 8.86 6.70 11.48
N ARG A 107 8.09 7.16 10.50
CA ARG A 107 8.49 8.18 9.53
C ARG A 107 8.86 9.51 10.19
N ASP A 108 8.00 10.00 11.09
CA ASP A 108 8.07 11.38 11.59
C ASP A 108 8.95 11.51 12.84
N GLN A 109 9.10 10.44 13.64
CA GLN A 109 9.79 10.48 14.93
C GLN A 109 11.05 9.62 14.98
N ILE A 110 11.02 8.42 14.39
CA ILE A 110 12.10 7.44 14.53
C ILE A 110 13.15 7.62 13.43
N LEU A 111 12.70 7.68 12.17
CA LEU A 111 13.55 7.70 10.99
C LEU A 111 14.54 8.89 10.99
N PRO A 112 14.16 10.12 11.40
CA PRO A 112 15.09 11.24 11.51
C PRO A 112 16.28 10.99 12.44
N GLY A 113 16.11 10.11 13.46
CA GLY A 113 17.14 9.76 14.43
C GLY A 113 18.07 8.63 13.99
N LEU A 114 17.81 7.99 12.84
CA LEU A 114 18.60 6.84 12.35
C LEU A 114 19.85 7.23 11.58
N TYR A 115 19.99 8.50 11.22
CA TYR A 115 21.08 8.96 10.37
C TYR A 115 21.78 10.18 10.96
N LYS A 116 23.10 10.23 10.77
CA LYS A 116 23.94 11.40 11.06
C LYS A 116 24.36 12.03 9.75
N ILE A 117 24.31 13.37 9.71
CA ILE A 117 24.80 14.14 8.59
C ILE A 117 26.15 14.71 8.98
N ASN A 118 27.22 14.12 8.46
CA ASN A 118 28.57 14.63 8.61
C ASN A 118 28.83 15.64 7.49
N ARG A 119 29.19 16.87 7.86
CA ARG A 119 29.59 17.91 6.90
C ARG A 119 31.10 18.06 6.97
N SER A 120 31.76 17.94 5.82
CA SER A 120 33.16 18.32 5.70
C SER A 120 33.22 19.71 5.09
N ASP A 121 33.60 20.69 5.89
CA ASP A 121 33.76 22.08 5.41
C ASP A 121 34.95 22.21 4.46
N VAL A 122 35.95 21.35 4.61
CA VAL A 122 37.16 21.30 3.77
C VAL A 122 36.83 20.80 2.36
N ASN A 123 36.08 19.71 2.26
CA ASN A 123 35.73 19.10 0.96
C ASN A 123 34.38 19.59 0.41
N LYS A 124 33.66 20.45 1.14
CA LYS A 124 32.28 20.87 0.84
C LYS A 124 31.31 19.70 0.60
N THR A 125 31.56 18.56 1.23
CA THR A 125 30.76 17.34 1.06
C THR A 125 29.84 17.11 2.24
N LYS A 126 28.64 16.58 1.97
CA LYS A 126 27.69 16.08 2.97
C LYS A 126 27.65 14.56 2.86
N GLN A 127 27.99 13.88 3.94
CA GLN A 127 27.91 12.43 4.02
C GLN A 127 26.81 12.05 5.01
N ILE A 128 25.91 11.18 4.58
CA ILE A 128 24.94 10.55 5.48
C ILE A 128 25.55 9.24 5.95
N VAL A 129 25.51 9.02 7.27
CA VAL A 129 25.95 7.78 7.90
C VAL A 129 24.78 7.19 8.67
N LEU A 130 24.41 5.96 8.37
CA LEU A 130 23.35 5.24 9.07
C LEU A 130 23.87 4.57 10.35
N ASP A 131 23.05 4.60 11.40
CA ASP A 131 23.25 3.78 12.59
C ASP A 131 22.77 2.34 12.28
N GLY A 132 23.68 1.50 11.80
CA GLY A 132 23.37 0.15 11.30
C GLY A 132 22.48 -0.71 12.21
N PRO A 133 22.82 -0.88 13.51
CA PRO A 133 21.99 -1.64 14.45
C PRO A 133 20.56 -1.08 14.59
N LYS A 134 20.41 0.25 14.78
CA LYS A 134 19.08 0.85 14.90
C LYS A 134 18.31 0.78 13.59
N TYR A 135 19.00 0.98 12.47
CA TYR A 135 18.42 0.87 11.14
C TYR A 135 17.83 -0.51 10.92
N ARG A 136 18.55 -1.59 11.27
CA ARG A 136 18.02 -2.96 11.12
C ARG A 136 16.79 -3.19 11.98
N ILE A 137 16.78 -2.75 13.23
CA ILE A 137 15.61 -2.88 14.12
C ILE A 137 14.38 -2.20 13.51
N VAL A 138 14.55 -0.98 12.98
CA VAL A 138 13.46 -0.25 12.35
C VAL A 138 13.02 -0.91 11.04
N PHE A 139 13.97 -1.42 10.25
CA PHE A 139 13.68 -2.17 9.03
C PHE A 139 12.78 -3.39 9.30
N GLU A 140 13.14 -4.21 10.29
CA GLU A 140 12.32 -5.36 10.73
C GLU A 140 10.94 -4.91 11.22
N SER A 141 10.86 -3.82 11.98
CA SER A 141 9.58 -3.28 12.44
C SER A 141 8.67 -2.86 11.28
N ILE A 142 9.24 -2.37 10.17
CA ILE A 142 8.46 -2.02 8.97
C ILE A 142 8.01 -3.29 8.24
N LEU A 143 8.84 -4.34 8.18
CA LEU A 143 8.46 -5.65 7.62
C LEU A 143 7.26 -6.24 8.37
N ASP A 144 7.29 -6.20 9.71
CA ASP A 144 6.18 -6.68 10.52
C ASP A 144 4.89 -5.91 10.24
N ILE A 145 4.98 -4.58 10.08
CA ILE A 145 3.81 -3.76 9.72
C ILE A 145 3.32 -4.05 8.30
N GLU A 146 4.22 -4.28 7.34
CA GLU A 146 3.85 -4.70 5.98
C GLU A 146 3.09 -6.04 6.01
N ALA A 147 3.55 -7.01 6.80
CA ALA A 147 2.86 -8.27 7.01
C ALA A 147 1.48 -8.06 7.66
N ASP A 148 1.38 -7.23 8.69
CA ASP A 148 0.12 -6.86 9.36
C ASP A 148 -0.87 -6.18 8.39
N ILE A 149 -0.40 -5.40 7.42
CA ILE A 149 -1.24 -4.75 6.40
C ILE A 149 -1.85 -5.78 5.44
N ASN A 150 -1.12 -6.86 5.11
CA ASN A 150 -1.61 -7.89 4.18
C ASN A 150 -2.81 -8.67 4.74
N VAL A 151 -2.89 -8.84 6.07
CA VAL A 151 -3.99 -9.56 6.73
C VAL A 151 -5.38 -8.96 6.43
N PRO A 152 -5.67 -7.69 6.76
CA PRO A 152 -6.97 -7.08 6.48
C PRO A 152 -7.23 -6.92 4.97
N LEU A 153 -6.19 -6.74 4.15
CA LEU A 153 -6.34 -6.70 2.69
C LEU A 153 -6.84 -8.02 2.13
N ASN A 154 -6.25 -9.15 2.55
CA ASN A 154 -6.68 -10.48 2.12
C ASN A 154 -8.08 -10.83 2.63
N LYS A 155 -8.41 -10.49 3.89
CA LYS A 155 -9.77 -10.68 4.45
C LYS A 155 -10.87 -9.96 3.67
N ASN A 156 -10.53 -8.94 2.87
CA ASN A 156 -11.47 -8.15 2.07
C ASN A 156 -11.31 -8.40 0.56
N ASP A 157 -10.63 -9.49 0.16
CA ASP A 157 -10.39 -9.87 -1.24
C ASP A 157 -9.70 -8.79 -2.10
N LEU A 158 -8.90 -7.92 -1.48
CA LEU A 158 -8.27 -6.77 -2.15
C LEU A 158 -6.93 -7.09 -2.81
N ILE A 159 -6.36 -8.27 -2.53
CA ILE A 159 -5.10 -8.76 -3.13
C ILE A 159 -5.33 -10.15 -3.71
N PHE A 160 -5.79 -11.09 -2.89
CA PHE A 160 -6.18 -12.42 -3.32
C PHE A 160 -7.69 -12.54 -3.25
N THR A 161 -8.33 -12.76 -4.39
CA THR A 161 -9.76 -13.06 -4.41
C THR A 161 -9.95 -14.52 -4.00
N HIS A 162 -10.65 -14.76 -2.90
CA HIS A 162 -11.25 -16.07 -2.66
C HIS A 162 -12.33 -16.26 -3.71
N LYS A 163 -11.98 -16.81 -4.88
CA LYS A 163 -12.97 -17.30 -5.81
C LYS A 163 -13.63 -18.50 -5.14
N ASP A 164 -14.82 -18.29 -4.59
CA ASP A 164 -15.78 -19.38 -4.51
C ASP A 164 -15.88 -19.94 -5.93
N ASP A 165 -15.51 -21.21 -6.10
CA ASP A 165 -15.65 -21.89 -7.38
C ASP A 165 -17.07 -21.66 -7.89
N PHE A 166 -17.19 -21.06 -9.07
CA PHE A 166 -18.48 -20.82 -9.69
C PHE A 166 -19.13 -22.18 -9.95
N ASP A 167 -20.08 -22.57 -9.11
CA ASP A 167 -20.91 -23.76 -9.33
C ASP A 167 -22.02 -23.41 -10.34
N PRO A 168 -21.92 -23.85 -11.61
CA PRO A 168 -22.92 -23.55 -12.62
C PRO A 168 -24.28 -24.18 -12.28
N ALA A 169 -24.30 -25.26 -11.49
CA ALA A 169 -25.53 -25.95 -11.09
C ALA A 169 -26.34 -25.10 -10.10
N ALA A 170 -25.70 -24.55 -9.07
CA ALA A 170 -26.34 -23.65 -8.12
C ALA A 170 -26.87 -22.36 -8.77
N PHE A 171 -26.14 -21.81 -9.75
CA PHE A 171 -26.58 -20.63 -10.49
C PHE A 171 -27.80 -20.92 -11.38
N LYS A 172 -27.80 -22.06 -12.08
CA LYS A 172 -28.94 -22.49 -12.92
C LYS A 172 -30.19 -22.78 -12.09
N ALA A 173 -30.03 -23.35 -10.89
CA ALA A 173 -31.13 -23.57 -9.95
C ALA A 173 -31.77 -22.25 -9.50
N LYS A 174 -30.95 -21.24 -9.14
CA LYS A 174 -31.43 -19.89 -8.77
C LYS A 174 -32.21 -19.19 -9.89
N ILE A 175 -31.79 -19.35 -11.14
CA ILE A 175 -32.52 -18.77 -12.28
C ILE A 175 -33.86 -19.47 -12.47
N LYS A 176 -33.88 -20.81 -12.39
CA LYS A 176 -35.11 -21.60 -12.54
C LYS A 176 -36.14 -21.23 -11.47
N ASP A 177 -35.73 -21.14 -10.21
CA ASP A 177 -36.61 -20.72 -9.10
C ASP A 177 -37.18 -19.30 -9.29
N ARG A 178 -36.37 -18.39 -9.84
CA ARG A 178 -36.78 -17.01 -10.06
C ARG A 178 -37.79 -16.88 -11.22
N ILE A 179 -37.76 -17.79 -12.18
CA ILE A 179 -38.72 -17.87 -13.29
C ILE A 179 -40.03 -18.51 -12.82
N VAL A 180 -39.95 -19.55 -11.98
CA VAL A 180 -41.13 -20.27 -11.48
C VAL A 180 -41.93 -19.46 -10.45
N ASN A 181 -41.26 -18.69 -9.59
CA ASN A 181 -41.93 -17.94 -8.52
C ASN A 181 -42.30 -16.48 -8.89
N ARG A 182 -42.08 -16.06 -10.15
CA ARG A 182 -42.45 -14.72 -10.65
C ARG A 182 -43.32 -14.76 -11.92
N GLY A 183 -43.73 -15.95 -12.36
CA GLY A 183 -44.84 -16.13 -13.31
C GLY A 183 -46.11 -16.47 -12.55
#